data_AF-A0A1V3QI95-F1
#
_entry.id   AF-A0A1V3QI95-F1
#
_cell.length_a   1.000
_cell.length_b   1.000
_cell.length_c   1.000
_cell.angle_alpha   90.00
_cell.angle_beta   90.00
_cell.angle_gamma   90.00
#
_symmetry.space_group_name_H-M   'P 1'
#
loop_
_entity.id
_entity.type
_entity.pdbx_description
1 polymer ?
#
loop_
_entity_poly.entity_id
_entity_poly.type
_entity_poly.pdbx_seq_one_letter_code
_entity_poly.pdbx_strand_id
1 'polypeptide(L)'
;MSQTFQLKIIGKTKKETSIIDSTNYTTKHQSTKQLTEEINFTRKKLSEKGYIENQILEKKRENDSNFTTIISLGNKIKNIHIYIGIKKDIHPIDLLETNQDSIILPYSQIEPFLKQTTQKLEQNGFAFAKVKLINIQKKQQNIYADLVIDTGKRRTINTIEIKYINELKKNLLPKGAEKQINKKYKNTIFSQKTIEQLHEDFEKFEYINQIKYPEILFTKDTTKVFVYLEKRKANIFDGYLGFNNTENKKIQFNGYLDLTLVNTLRNGEELSIYWKNDGDNQKIFNANLTLPYLFKSQIGIKAQINIFKQDSIFQNTKTAVQLSYSTDHNKQFYLGYESTESSDIQNSNNQNLSDFKNTFYTSTLDIKKNSTKKNLFPIKSYLKITLGSGNRSTIASPSIKQNFVNFNIMNN
;
A
#
# COMPACT_ATOMS: atom_id res chain seq x y z
N MET A 1 -20.61 -9.69 46.11
CA MET A 1 -21.67 -9.45 45.12
C MET A 1 -21.54 -8.01 44.63
N SER A 2 -21.30 -7.78 43.33
CA SER A 2 -21.21 -6.41 42.80
C SER A 2 -22.62 -5.82 42.72
N GLN A 3 -22.86 -4.70 43.40
CA GLN A 3 -24.12 -3.97 43.31
C GLN A 3 -24.34 -3.55 41.84
N THR A 4 -25.50 -3.89 41.29
CA THR A 4 -25.88 -3.54 39.91
C THR A 4 -27.00 -2.53 39.95
N PHE A 5 -26.82 -1.40 39.28
CA PHE A 5 -27.79 -0.33 39.19
C PHE A 5 -28.59 -0.43 37.89
N GLN A 6 -29.92 -0.30 37.97
CA GLN A 6 -30.82 -0.29 36.84
C GLN A 6 -31.22 1.14 36.47
N LEU A 7 -31.13 1.47 35.17
CA LEU A 7 -31.53 2.72 34.57
C LEU A 7 -32.79 2.53 33.73
N LYS A 8 -33.78 3.39 33.97
CA LYS A 8 -34.96 3.53 33.12
C LYS A 8 -35.06 4.98 32.64
N ILE A 9 -35.06 5.20 31.33
CA ILE A 9 -35.26 6.53 30.74
C ILE A 9 -36.66 6.56 30.13
N ILE A 10 -37.49 7.52 30.56
CA ILE A 10 -38.86 7.69 30.07
C ILE A 10 -39.08 9.08 29.47
N GLY A 11 -39.93 9.15 28.46
CA GLY A 11 -40.34 10.40 27.83
C GLY A 11 -41.46 11.10 28.59
N LYS A 12 -41.72 12.38 28.29
CA LYS A 12 -42.89 13.09 28.81
C LYS A 12 -44.21 12.45 28.36
N THR A 13 -44.21 11.78 27.21
CA THR A 13 -45.36 11.10 26.63
C THR A 13 -45.01 9.67 26.20
N LYS A 14 -46.01 8.80 26.02
CA LYS A 14 -45.79 7.43 25.51
C LYS A 14 -45.02 7.41 24.17
N LYS A 15 -45.32 8.37 23.28
CA LYS A 15 -44.62 8.53 22.00
C LYS A 15 -43.14 8.87 22.20
N GLU A 16 -42.83 9.79 23.11
CA GLU A 16 -41.45 10.14 23.44
C GLU A 16 -40.70 8.95 24.06
N THR A 17 -41.33 8.18 24.93
CA THR A 17 -40.74 6.96 25.50
C THR A 17 -40.38 5.95 24.41
N SER A 18 -41.28 5.67 23.46
CA SER A 18 -40.97 4.76 22.35
C SER A 18 -39.79 5.23 21.49
N ILE A 19 -39.63 6.55 21.31
CA ILE A 19 -38.50 7.13 20.59
C ILE A 19 -37.20 6.94 21.39
N ILE A 20 -37.23 7.15 22.70
CA ILE A 20 -36.08 6.94 23.59
C ILE A 20 -35.69 5.47 23.60
N ASP A 21 -36.65 4.54 23.69
CA ASP A 21 -36.39 3.10 23.68
C ASP A 21 -35.70 2.66 22.38
N SER A 22 -36.03 3.30 21.24
CA SER A 22 -35.36 3.06 19.94
C SER A 22 -33.87 3.44 19.91
N THR A 23 -33.32 4.04 20.96
CA THR A 23 -31.88 4.35 21.07
C THR A 23 -31.05 3.18 21.60
N ASN A 24 -31.71 2.11 22.07
CA ASN A 24 -31.09 0.92 22.67
C ASN A 24 -30.07 1.30 23.75
N TYR A 25 -30.48 2.14 24.71
CA TYR A 25 -29.62 2.54 25.82
C TYR A 25 -29.38 1.37 26.79
N THR A 26 -28.25 1.40 27.47
CA THR A 26 -27.87 0.34 28.41
C THR A 26 -28.68 0.49 29.70
N THR A 27 -29.37 -0.56 30.13
CA THR A 27 -30.24 -0.51 31.32
C THR A 27 -29.56 -0.93 32.61
N LYS A 28 -28.40 -1.61 32.57
CA LYS A 28 -27.69 -2.11 33.75
C LYS A 28 -26.27 -1.55 33.83
N HIS A 29 -25.89 -1.07 35.00
CA HIS A 29 -24.61 -0.36 35.23
C HIS A 29 -23.98 -0.79 36.55
N GLN A 30 -22.66 -0.69 36.64
CA GLN A 30 -21.90 -1.05 37.85
C GLN A 30 -21.72 0.15 38.81
N SER A 31 -21.97 1.37 38.36
CA SER A 31 -21.86 2.57 39.19
C SER A 31 -22.86 3.64 38.79
N THR A 32 -23.14 4.56 39.73
CA THR A 32 -23.98 5.75 39.50
C THR A 32 -23.37 6.72 38.49
N LYS A 33 -22.03 6.74 38.36
CA LYS A 33 -21.32 7.51 37.33
C LYS A 33 -21.68 7.03 35.93
N GLN A 34 -21.66 5.71 35.70
CA GLN A 34 -22.03 5.10 34.42
C GLN A 34 -23.49 5.39 34.03
N LEU A 35 -24.41 5.46 35.01
CA LEU A 35 -25.79 5.89 34.74
C LEU A 35 -25.84 7.30 34.12
N THR A 36 -25.05 8.23 34.68
CA THR A 36 -25.01 9.62 34.21
C THR A 36 -24.36 9.71 32.82
N GLU A 37 -23.29 8.95 32.59
CA GLU A 37 -22.64 8.83 31.27
C GLU A 37 -23.61 8.29 30.21
N GLU A 38 -24.38 7.24 30.53
CA GLU A 38 -25.37 6.64 29.63
C GLU A 38 -26.53 7.61 29.32
N ILE A 39 -27.02 8.36 30.32
CA ILE A 39 -28.05 9.40 30.11
C ILE A 39 -27.52 10.44 29.13
N ASN A 40 -26.30 10.94 29.32
CA ASN A 40 -25.69 11.93 28.44
C ASN A 40 -25.45 11.37 27.02
N PHE A 41 -25.02 10.12 26.92
CA PHE A 41 -24.85 9.43 25.63
C PHE A 41 -26.19 9.26 24.88
N THR A 42 -27.25 8.87 25.59
CA THR A 42 -28.60 8.75 25.05
C THR A 42 -29.11 10.10 24.55
N ARG A 43 -28.91 11.17 25.34
CA ARG A 43 -29.25 12.54 24.93
C ARG A 43 -28.49 12.98 23.69
N LYS A 44 -27.20 12.64 23.57
CA LYS A 44 -26.41 12.91 22.37
C LYS A 44 -26.97 12.20 21.14
N LYS A 45 -27.27 10.89 21.24
CA LYS A 45 -27.94 10.13 20.17
C LYS A 45 -29.28 10.73 19.75
N LEU A 46 -30.08 11.20 20.70
CA LEU A 46 -31.36 11.87 20.42
C LEU A 46 -31.14 13.20 19.69
N SER A 47 -30.12 13.96 20.09
CA SER A 47 -29.73 15.20 19.42
C SER A 47 -29.30 14.93 17.97
N GLU A 48 -28.52 13.88 17.73
CA GLU A 48 -28.13 13.42 16.37
C GLU A 48 -29.33 13.02 15.51
N LYS A 49 -30.41 12.49 16.12
CA LYS A 49 -31.69 12.19 15.46
C LYS A 49 -32.60 13.42 15.24
N GLY A 50 -32.17 14.62 15.64
CA GLY A 50 -32.89 15.89 15.45
C GLY A 50 -33.66 16.41 16.68
N TYR A 51 -33.57 15.75 17.83
CA TYR A 51 -34.18 16.21 19.08
C TYR A 51 -33.20 17.08 19.89
N ILE A 52 -32.76 18.20 19.32
CA ILE A 52 -31.72 19.06 19.91
C ILE A 52 -32.16 19.78 21.20
N GLU A 53 -33.47 19.88 21.43
CA GLU A 53 -34.08 20.50 22.61
C GLU A 53 -34.28 19.49 23.76
N ASN A 54 -33.72 18.28 23.64
CA ASN A 54 -33.93 17.27 24.66
C ASN A 54 -33.36 17.72 26.01
N GLN A 55 -34.17 17.63 27.06
CA GLN A 55 -33.81 18.09 28.40
C GLN A 55 -34.24 17.09 29.46
N ILE A 56 -33.44 16.98 30.51
CA ILE A 56 -33.76 16.15 31.68
C ILE A 56 -34.73 16.95 32.54
N LEU A 57 -35.95 16.43 32.73
CA LEU A 57 -36.95 17.05 33.59
C LEU A 57 -36.77 16.61 35.04
N GLU A 58 -36.49 15.33 35.26
CA GLU A 58 -36.41 14.75 36.59
C GLU A 58 -35.45 13.56 36.62
N LYS A 59 -34.74 13.39 37.74
CA LYS A 59 -33.98 12.17 38.07
C LYS A 59 -34.50 11.63 39.40
N LYS A 60 -35.16 10.48 39.37
CA LYS A 60 -35.77 9.84 40.52
C LYS A 60 -35.02 8.57 40.89
N ARG A 61 -34.66 8.43 42.17
CA ARG A 61 -34.20 7.17 42.75
C ARG A 61 -35.42 6.43 43.30
N GLU A 62 -35.78 5.30 42.71
CA GLU A 62 -36.94 4.52 43.15
C GLU A 62 -36.59 3.60 44.32
N ASN A 63 -35.36 3.08 44.36
CA ASN A 63 -34.80 2.34 45.48
C ASN A 63 -33.26 2.37 45.42
N ASP A 64 -32.58 1.56 46.23
CA ASP A 64 -31.12 1.59 46.30
C ASP A 64 -30.41 1.24 44.99
N SER A 65 -31.09 0.53 44.09
CA SER A 65 -30.54 0.01 42.84
C SER A 65 -31.25 0.54 41.59
N ASN A 66 -32.44 1.15 41.67
CA ASN A 66 -33.25 1.53 40.52
C ASN A 66 -33.37 3.05 40.38
N PHE A 67 -33.04 3.55 39.19
CA PHE A 67 -33.03 4.96 38.83
C PHE A 67 -33.88 5.21 37.60
N THR A 68 -34.82 6.15 37.71
CA THR A 68 -35.68 6.59 36.61
C THR A 68 -35.32 8.03 36.23
N THR A 69 -35.10 8.28 34.94
CA THR A 69 -34.84 9.63 34.41
C THR A 69 -35.94 10.01 33.41
N ILE A 70 -36.57 11.15 33.63
CA ILE A 70 -37.58 11.70 32.73
C ILE A 70 -36.90 12.70 31.78
N ILE A 71 -37.03 12.48 30.48
CA ILE A 71 -36.52 13.36 29.44
C ILE A 71 -37.69 13.89 28.60
N SER A 72 -37.70 15.19 28.33
CA SER A 72 -38.57 15.76 27.30
C SER A 72 -37.79 15.90 26.01
N LEU A 73 -38.31 15.42 24.89
CA LEU A 73 -37.62 15.45 23.59
C LEU A 73 -37.68 16.81 22.88
N GLY A 74 -38.71 17.62 23.14
CA GLY A 74 -38.95 18.87 22.41
C GLY A 74 -39.32 18.65 20.94
N ASN A 75 -39.18 19.69 20.11
CA ASN A 75 -39.55 19.63 18.70
C ASN A 75 -38.44 18.99 17.86
N LYS A 76 -38.80 17.97 17.05
CA LYS A 76 -37.87 17.35 16.10
C LYS A 76 -37.54 18.30 14.96
N ILE A 77 -36.26 18.56 14.75
CA ILE A 77 -35.76 19.17 13.51
C ILE A 77 -35.74 18.11 12.42
N LYS A 78 -36.40 18.38 11.31
CA LYS A 78 -36.42 17.52 10.12
C LYS A 78 -35.30 17.88 9.18
N ASN A 79 -35.21 19.16 8.80
CA ASN A 79 -34.33 19.60 7.73
C ASN A 79 -33.52 20.83 8.12
N ILE A 80 -32.42 21.05 7.39
CA ILE A 80 -31.69 22.30 7.34
C ILE A 80 -31.74 22.85 5.91
N HIS A 81 -31.86 24.17 5.81
CA HIS A 81 -31.67 24.95 4.60
C HIS A 81 -30.32 25.65 4.75
N ILE A 82 -29.35 25.25 3.93
CA ILE A 82 -28.00 25.78 3.94
C ILE A 82 -27.87 26.71 2.73
N TYR A 83 -27.70 27.99 2.97
CA TYR A 83 -27.34 28.95 1.92
C TYR A 83 -25.85 28.82 1.63
N ILE A 84 -25.49 28.59 0.37
CA ILE A 84 -24.10 28.39 -0.07
C ILE A 84 -23.57 29.55 -0.92
N GLY A 85 -24.41 30.54 -1.24
CA GLY A 85 -24.07 31.66 -2.09
C GLY A 85 -24.27 31.39 -3.59
N ILE A 86 -24.38 32.47 -4.37
CA ILE A 86 -24.47 32.39 -5.83
C ILE A 86 -23.06 32.16 -6.39
N LYS A 87 -22.89 31.18 -7.30
CA LYS A 87 -21.63 30.93 -8.06
C LYS A 87 -21.11 32.24 -8.67
N LYS A 88 -20.14 32.86 -8.01
CA LYS A 88 -19.40 34.02 -8.52
C LYS A 88 -17.93 33.65 -8.47
N ASP A 89 -17.43 33.25 -9.63
CA ASP A 89 -16.04 32.90 -9.92
C ASP A 89 -15.48 31.69 -9.17
N ILE A 90 -14.47 31.07 -9.78
CA ILE A 90 -13.86 29.76 -9.47
C ILE A 90 -13.58 29.65 -7.96
N HIS A 91 -14.55 29.12 -7.23
CA HIS A 91 -14.55 29.05 -5.79
C HIS A 91 -14.63 27.59 -5.35
N PRO A 92 -14.23 27.28 -4.11
CA PRO A 92 -14.31 25.93 -3.55
C PRO A 92 -15.74 25.36 -3.53
N ILE A 93 -16.73 26.21 -3.78
CA ILE A 93 -18.16 25.91 -3.97
C ILE A 93 -18.41 25.09 -5.24
N ASP A 94 -17.55 25.17 -6.27
CA ASP A 94 -17.69 24.32 -7.48
C ASP A 94 -17.53 22.83 -7.16
N LEU A 95 -16.91 22.50 -6.02
CA LEU A 95 -16.81 21.15 -5.50
C LEU A 95 -18.14 20.61 -4.95
N LEU A 96 -19.16 21.45 -4.75
CA LEU A 96 -20.47 21.02 -4.26
C LEU A 96 -21.42 20.57 -5.38
N GLU A 97 -21.02 20.70 -6.66
CA GLU A 97 -21.73 20.17 -7.84
C GLU A 97 -23.23 20.56 -7.92
N THR A 98 -23.60 21.70 -7.34
CA THR A 98 -24.97 22.22 -7.37
C THR A 98 -25.05 23.53 -8.17
N ASN A 99 -26.15 23.71 -8.90
CA ASN A 99 -26.45 24.95 -9.62
C ASN A 99 -27.39 25.88 -8.83
N GLN A 100 -27.82 25.46 -7.65
CA GLN A 100 -28.66 26.25 -6.75
C GLN A 100 -27.79 27.00 -5.74
N ASP A 101 -28.30 28.13 -5.23
CA ASP A 101 -27.65 28.95 -4.20
C ASP A 101 -27.85 28.40 -2.77
N SER A 102 -28.65 27.34 -2.65
CA SER A 102 -29.06 26.74 -1.39
C SER A 102 -29.17 25.22 -1.53
N ILE A 103 -28.95 24.51 -0.42
CA ILE A 103 -29.10 23.05 -0.31
C ILE A 103 -30.04 22.74 0.85
N ILE A 104 -30.98 21.81 0.65
CA ILE A 104 -31.86 21.31 1.69
C ILE A 104 -31.41 19.89 2.05
N LEU A 105 -31.09 19.66 3.33
CA LEU A 105 -30.64 18.37 3.82
C LEU A 105 -31.45 17.93 5.04
N PRO A 106 -31.69 16.61 5.22
CA PRO A 106 -32.16 16.09 6.50
C PRO A 106 -31.18 16.47 7.61
N TYR A 107 -31.68 16.72 8.83
CA TYR A 107 -30.84 17.11 9.97
C TYR A 107 -29.69 16.13 10.24
N SER A 108 -29.94 14.82 10.09
CA SER A 108 -28.93 13.78 10.28
C SER A 108 -27.80 13.80 9.24
N GLN A 109 -27.97 14.51 8.13
CA GLN A 109 -26.98 14.62 7.05
C GLN A 109 -26.08 15.85 7.18
N ILE A 110 -26.31 16.73 8.16
CA ILE A 110 -25.50 17.94 8.37
C ILE A 110 -24.02 17.60 8.59
N GLU A 111 -23.73 16.75 9.57
CA GLU A 111 -22.35 16.39 9.90
C GLU A 111 -21.66 15.60 8.76
N PRO A 112 -22.28 14.56 8.16
CA PRO A 112 -21.75 13.90 6.97
C PRO A 112 -21.44 14.88 5.82
N PHE A 113 -22.33 15.82 5.53
CA PHE A 113 -22.15 16.81 4.47
C PHE A 113 -20.94 17.72 4.74
N LEU A 114 -20.83 18.28 5.94
CA LEU A 114 -19.69 19.14 6.32
C LEU A 114 -18.36 18.36 6.27
N LYS A 115 -18.37 17.10 6.73
CA LYS A 115 -17.19 16.22 6.68
C LYS A 115 -16.78 15.90 5.24
N GLN A 116 -17.73 15.52 4.39
CA GLN A 116 -17.46 15.24 2.97
C GLN A 116 -16.95 16.47 2.22
N THR A 117 -17.54 17.65 2.48
CA THR A 117 -17.09 18.92 1.89
C THR A 117 -15.65 19.22 2.30
N THR A 118 -15.34 19.07 3.60
CA THR A 118 -13.98 19.27 4.13
C THR A 118 -12.99 18.28 3.52
N GLN A 119 -13.37 17.01 3.39
CA GLN A 119 -12.54 15.97 2.75
C GLN A 119 -12.29 16.26 1.27
N LYS A 120 -13.29 16.75 0.52
CA LYS A 120 -13.12 17.13 -0.88
C LYS A 120 -12.17 18.32 -1.04
N LEU A 121 -12.19 19.29 -0.11
CA LEU A 121 -11.23 20.39 -0.06
C LEU A 121 -9.80 19.90 0.23
N GLU A 122 -9.66 19.01 1.21
CA GLU A 122 -8.38 18.40 1.59
C GLU A 122 -7.75 17.66 0.40
N GLN A 123 -8.52 16.83 -0.31
CA GLN A 123 -8.07 16.10 -1.51
C GLN A 123 -7.59 17.03 -2.64
N ASN A 124 -8.05 18.27 -2.67
CA ASN A 124 -7.65 19.28 -3.65
C ASN A 124 -6.45 20.13 -3.21
N GLY A 125 -5.87 19.86 -2.04
CA GLY A 125 -4.69 20.56 -1.52
C GLY A 125 -4.95 21.53 -0.38
N PHE A 126 -6.20 21.69 0.08
CA PHE A 126 -6.54 22.64 1.14
C PHE A 126 -6.45 21.97 2.51
N ALA A 127 -5.22 21.67 2.96
CA ALA A 127 -4.94 20.94 4.20
C ALA A 127 -5.50 21.60 5.48
N PHE A 128 -5.72 22.91 5.45
CA PHE A 128 -6.22 23.70 6.58
C PHE A 128 -7.64 24.22 6.37
N ALA A 129 -8.38 23.66 5.40
CA ALA A 129 -9.73 24.08 5.11
C ALA A 129 -10.66 23.91 6.32
N LYS A 130 -11.51 24.91 6.54
CA LYS A 130 -12.55 24.92 7.56
C LYS A 130 -13.90 25.16 6.90
N VAL A 131 -14.83 24.24 7.15
CA VAL A 131 -16.21 24.34 6.68
C VAL A 131 -17.10 24.45 7.92
N LYS A 132 -17.87 25.53 8.02
CA LYS A 132 -18.74 25.77 9.17
C LYS A 132 -20.06 26.37 8.73
N LEU A 133 -21.08 26.15 9.55
CA LEU A 133 -22.37 26.82 9.44
C LEU A 133 -22.37 28.02 10.38
N ILE A 134 -22.81 29.18 9.88
CA ILE A 134 -23.01 30.40 10.68
C ILE A 134 -24.45 30.89 10.54
N ASN A 135 -24.83 31.92 11.31
CA ASN A 135 -26.15 32.53 11.26
C ASN A 135 -27.31 31.52 11.43
N ILE A 136 -27.12 30.55 12.32
CA ILE A 136 -28.05 29.44 12.52
C ILE A 136 -29.35 29.97 13.15
N GLN A 137 -30.46 29.85 12.42
CA GLN A 137 -31.79 30.22 12.85
C GLN A 137 -32.73 29.01 12.81
N LYS A 138 -33.42 28.76 13.91
CA LYS A 138 -34.46 27.73 13.97
C LYS A 138 -35.84 28.34 13.65
N LYS A 139 -36.58 27.72 12.72
CA LYS A 139 -37.99 28.01 12.48
C LYS A 139 -38.77 26.69 12.44
N GLN A 140 -39.57 26.44 13.48
CA GLN A 140 -40.37 25.21 13.64
C GLN A 140 -39.50 23.94 13.56
N GLN A 141 -39.70 23.10 12.54
CA GLN A 141 -38.98 21.85 12.31
C GLN A 141 -37.80 22.01 11.34
N ASN A 142 -37.44 23.25 10.98
CA ASN A 142 -36.37 23.55 10.05
C ASN A 142 -35.31 24.46 10.68
N ILE A 143 -34.07 24.27 10.26
CA ILE A 143 -32.95 25.18 10.55
C ILE A 143 -32.56 25.90 9.25
N TYR A 144 -32.16 27.15 9.36
CA TYR A 144 -31.60 27.96 8.29
C TYR A 144 -30.19 28.38 8.71
N ALA A 145 -29.21 28.25 7.84
CA ALA A 145 -27.82 28.61 8.14
C ALA A 145 -27.06 28.96 6.86
N ASP A 146 -25.98 29.71 7.00
CA ASP A 146 -25.07 30.03 5.90
C ASP A 146 -23.82 29.15 5.97
N LEU A 147 -23.41 28.60 4.83
CA LEU A 147 -22.16 27.85 4.71
C LEU A 147 -21.00 28.82 4.51
N VAL A 148 -20.01 28.75 5.40
CA VAL A 148 -18.74 29.46 5.24
C VAL A 148 -17.62 28.46 5.06
N ILE A 149 -16.88 28.63 3.97
CA ILE A 149 -15.69 27.85 3.64
C ILE A 149 -14.47 28.78 3.69
N ASP A 150 -13.58 28.52 4.63
CA ASP A 150 -12.24 29.11 4.67
C ASP A 150 -11.26 28.05 4.18
N THR A 151 -10.73 28.19 2.98
CA THR A 151 -9.84 27.19 2.38
C THR A 151 -8.38 27.30 2.82
N GLY A 152 -7.97 28.46 3.35
CA GLY A 152 -6.57 28.79 3.52
C GLY A 152 -5.76 28.65 2.23
N LYS A 153 -4.44 28.42 2.36
CA LYS A 153 -3.54 28.23 1.22
C LYS A 153 -3.57 26.79 0.71
N ARG A 154 -3.67 26.62 -0.61
CA ARG A 154 -3.43 25.33 -1.27
C ARG A 154 -1.99 24.88 -1.05
N ARG A 155 -1.80 23.62 -0.66
CA ARG A 155 -0.50 23.02 -0.33
C ARG A 155 -0.07 22.05 -1.43
N THR A 156 1.23 22.04 -1.69
CA THR A 156 1.91 21.04 -2.50
C THR A 156 3.04 20.42 -1.68
N ILE A 157 3.51 19.24 -2.07
CA ILE A 157 4.67 18.60 -1.45
C ILE A 157 5.93 19.26 -2.00
N ASN A 158 6.58 20.13 -1.23
CA ASN A 158 7.77 20.85 -1.71
C ASN A 158 9.05 20.01 -1.59
N THR A 159 9.15 19.21 -0.53
CA THR A 159 10.36 18.45 -0.22
C THR A 159 10.01 17.16 0.49
N ILE A 160 10.71 16.09 0.10
CA ILE A 160 10.67 14.79 0.79
C ILE A 160 12.04 14.61 1.43
N GLU A 161 12.06 14.58 2.76
CA GLU A 161 13.25 14.49 3.58
C GLU A 161 13.39 13.07 4.11
N ILE A 162 14.44 12.37 3.69
CA ILE A 162 14.69 11.01 4.13
C ILE A 162 15.57 11.05 5.38
N LYS A 163 15.06 10.47 6.46
CA LYS A 163 15.76 10.29 7.74
C LYS A 163 16.11 8.83 7.93
N TYR A 164 17.34 8.56 8.34
CA TYR A 164 17.81 7.21 8.65
C TYR A 164 18.03 7.09 10.16
N ILE A 165 17.58 5.99 10.76
CA ILE A 165 17.76 5.75 12.21
C ILE A 165 19.24 5.76 12.61
N ASN A 166 20.09 5.17 11.79
CA ASN A 166 21.51 5.14 12.04
C ASN A 166 22.21 6.04 11.02
N GLU A 167 22.65 7.21 11.49
CA GLU A 167 23.36 8.19 10.64
C GLU A 167 24.67 7.64 10.05
N LEU A 168 25.24 6.56 10.62
CA LEU A 168 26.41 5.87 10.05
C LEU A 168 26.04 5.03 8.82
N LYS A 169 24.74 4.75 8.61
CA LYS A 169 24.18 4.05 7.45
C LYS A 169 23.51 5.05 6.47
N LYS A 170 24.13 6.21 6.22
CA LYS A 170 23.68 7.16 5.19
C LYS A 170 23.55 6.48 3.81
N ASN A 171 22.55 6.89 3.04
CA ASN A 171 22.31 6.45 1.65
C ASN A 171 21.86 4.99 1.51
N LEU A 172 20.96 4.49 2.39
CA LEU A 172 20.32 3.19 2.14
C LEU A 172 19.45 3.20 0.88
N LEU A 173 18.83 4.35 0.60
CA LEU A 173 18.05 4.52 -0.62
C LEU A 173 19.00 4.91 -1.76
N PRO A 174 19.03 4.16 -2.86
CA PRO A 174 19.81 4.51 -4.05
C PRO A 174 19.39 5.87 -4.59
N LYS A 175 20.37 6.65 -5.06
CA LYS A 175 20.10 7.98 -5.67
C LYS A 175 19.12 7.90 -6.85
N GLY A 176 19.13 6.80 -7.60
CA GLY A 176 18.16 6.54 -8.68
C GLY A 176 16.73 6.42 -8.17
N ALA A 177 16.51 5.62 -7.12
CA ALA A 177 15.23 5.48 -6.46
C ALA A 177 14.73 6.81 -5.86
N GLU A 178 15.61 7.53 -5.16
CA GLU A 178 15.31 8.84 -4.59
C GLU A 178 14.85 9.84 -5.66
N LYS A 179 15.56 9.90 -6.80
CA LYS A 179 15.21 10.78 -7.91
C LYS A 179 13.83 10.44 -8.50
N GLN A 180 13.46 9.16 -8.55
CA GLN A 180 12.17 8.72 -9.07
C GLN A 180 11.02 9.09 -8.12
N ILE A 181 11.19 8.87 -6.82
CA ILE A 181 10.22 9.32 -5.80
C ILE A 181 10.05 10.83 -5.86
N ASN A 182 11.15 11.59 -5.91
CA ASN A 182 11.11 13.04 -6.04
C ASN A 182 10.42 13.48 -7.34
N LYS A 183 10.68 12.83 -8.48
CA LYS A 183 9.99 13.12 -9.75
C LYS A 183 8.48 12.90 -9.66
N LYS A 184 8.05 11.87 -8.91
CA LYS A 184 6.63 11.50 -8.78
C LYS A 184 5.85 12.41 -7.84
N TYR A 185 6.47 12.87 -6.75
CA TYR A 185 5.75 13.54 -5.65
C TYR A 185 6.14 15.00 -5.41
N LYS A 186 7.31 15.45 -5.87
CA LYS A 186 7.69 16.86 -5.69
C LYS A 186 6.78 17.76 -6.51
N ASN A 187 6.32 18.84 -5.88
CA ASN A 187 5.38 19.83 -6.40
C ASN A 187 3.99 19.29 -6.76
N THR A 188 3.64 18.06 -6.37
CA THR A 188 2.28 17.55 -6.53
C THR A 188 1.37 18.08 -5.42
N ILE A 189 0.05 18.02 -5.65
CA ILE A 189 -0.95 18.45 -4.68
C ILE A 189 -0.81 17.59 -3.42
N PHE A 190 -0.68 18.27 -2.28
CA PHE A 190 -0.70 17.60 -0.99
C PHE A 190 -2.10 17.07 -0.70
N SER A 191 -2.21 15.79 -0.35
CA SER A 191 -3.41 15.23 0.27
C SER A 191 -3.01 14.03 1.12
N GLN A 192 -3.85 13.61 2.04
CA GLN A 192 -3.68 12.39 2.83
C GLN A 192 -3.49 11.19 1.91
N LYS A 193 -4.27 11.11 0.81
CA LYS A 193 -4.14 10.08 -0.21
C LYS A 193 -2.77 10.12 -0.91
N THR A 194 -2.23 11.30 -1.19
CA THR A 194 -0.88 11.45 -1.76
C THR A 194 0.18 10.89 -0.80
N ILE A 195 0.03 11.14 0.50
CA ILE A 195 0.96 10.64 1.52
C ILE A 195 0.82 9.12 1.71
N GLU A 196 -0.40 8.58 1.64
CA GLU A 196 -0.64 7.13 1.64
C GLU A 196 0.06 6.45 0.48
N GLN A 197 -0.08 7.00 -0.73
CA GLN A 197 0.62 6.48 -1.90
C GLN A 197 2.15 6.57 -1.76
N LEU A 198 2.66 7.69 -1.22
CA LEU A 198 4.09 7.84 -0.95
C LEU A 198 4.58 6.76 0.02
N HIS A 199 3.84 6.54 1.11
CA HIS A 199 4.13 5.50 2.08
C HIS A 199 4.13 4.11 1.42
N GLU A 200 3.10 3.78 0.63
CA GLU A 200 3.03 2.50 -0.10
C GLU A 200 4.18 2.32 -1.11
N ASP A 201 4.61 3.39 -1.78
CA ASP A 201 5.74 3.35 -2.71
C ASP A 201 7.06 3.05 -1.99
N PHE A 202 7.26 3.55 -0.77
CA PHE A 202 8.43 3.21 0.04
C PHE A 202 8.39 1.77 0.58
N GLU A 203 7.20 1.24 0.88
CA GLU A 203 7.03 -0.16 1.31
C GLU A 203 7.37 -1.18 0.20
N LYS A 204 7.39 -0.76 -1.06
CA LYS A 204 7.73 -1.64 -2.19
C LYS A 204 9.19 -2.07 -2.19
N PHE A 205 10.10 -1.25 -1.66
CA PHE A 205 11.54 -1.52 -1.66
C PHE A 205 11.92 -2.67 -0.73
N GLU A 206 12.63 -3.66 -1.25
CA GLU A 206 12.93 -4.90 -0.51
C GLU A 206 14.06 -4.77 0.51
N TYR A 207 14.83 -3.68 0.47
CA TYR A 207 16.02 -3.46 1.28
C TYR A 207 15.88 -2.36 2.34
N ILE A 208 14.70 -1.74 2.45
CA ILE A 208 14.36 -0.76 3.49
C ILE A 208 13.02 -1.10 4.14
N ASN A 209 12.85 -0.63 5.37
CA ASN A 209 11.55 -0.57 6.04
C ASN A 209 11.27 0.88 6.45
N GLN A 210 9.99 1.25 6.48
CA GLN A 210 9.55 2.45 7.19
C GLN A 210 9.26 2.13 8.65
N ILE A 211 9.86 2.88 9.56
CA ILE A 211 9.64 2.68 11.00
C ILE A 211 8.39 3.35 11.53
N LYS A 212 7.89 4.34 10.79
CA LYS A 212 6.65 5.06 11.07
C LYS A 212 6.10 5.66 9.78
N TYR A 213 4.81 5.96 9.83
CA TYR A 213 4.13 6.66 8.74
C TYR A 213 4.78 8.04 8.50
N PRO A 214 4.82 8.53 7.24
CA PRO A 214 5.46 9.82 6.96
C PRO A 214 4.89 10.97 7.79
N GLU A 215 5.77 11.82 8.32
CA GLU A 215 5.38 13.00 9.09
C GLU A 215 5.39 14.24 8.20
N ILE A 216 4.42 15.13 8.41
CA ILE A 216 4.24 16.31 7.58
C ILE A 216 4.53 17.55 8.42
N LEU A 217 5.45 18.37 7.92
CA LEU A 217 5.74 19.68 8.49
C LEU A 217 5.24 20.77 7.54
N PHE A 218 4.23 21.50 7.98
CA PHE A 218 3.78 22.71 7.32
C PHE A 218 4.52 23.91 7.90
N THR A 219 5.27 24.60 7.06
CA THR A 219 5.77 25.95 7.37
C THR A 219 4.84 26.98 6.72
N LYS A 220 5.18 28.27 6.85
CA LYS A 220 4.42 29.37 6.25
C LYS A 220 4.18 29.16 4.75
N ASP A 221 5.20 28.69 4.02
CA ASP A 221 5.16 28.62 2.55
C ASP A 221 5.56 27.24 1.99
N THR A 222 5.99 26.29 2.82
CA THR A 222 6.43 24.97 2.36
C THR A 222 5.78 23.82 3.13
N THR A 223 5.52 22.72 2.45
CA THR A 223 5.17 21.43 3.03
C THR A 223 6.33 20.47 2.87
N LYS A 224 6.91 20.02 3.98
CA LYS A 224 7.97 19.01 4.00
C LYS A 224 7.38 17.69 4.49
N VAL A 225 7.74 16.60 3.82
CA VAL A 225 7.34 15.25 4.20
C VAL A 225 8.57 14.49 4.66
N PHE A 226 8.58 14.02 5.89
CA PHE A 226 9.68 13.26 6.46
C PHE A 226 9.38 11.77 6.38
N VAL A 227 10.28 11.02 5.75
CA VAL A 227 10.22 9.56 5.63
C VAL A 227 11.36 8.96 6.43
N TYR A 228 11.03 8.01 7.30
CA TYR A 228 11.97 7.45 8.25
C TYR A 228 12.28 6.01 7.88
N LEU A 229 13.51 5.77 7.46
CA LEU A 229 13.94 4.51 6.87
C LEU A 229 14.98 3.80 7.74
N GLU A 230 14.88 2.48 7.78
CA GLU A 230 15.92 1.59 8.27
C GLU A 230 16.27 0.51 7.25
N LYS A 231 17.41 -0.14 7.45
CA LYS A 231 17.86 -1.22 6.56
C LYS A 231 17.05 -2.49 6.86
N ARG A 232 16.39 -3.05 5.85
CA ARG A 232 15.79 -4.38 5.91
C ARG A 232 16.86 -5.45 5.70
N LYS A 233 16.76 -6.57 6.41
CA LYS A 233 17.59 -7.76 6.17
C LYS A 233 17.06 -8.50 4.95
N ALA A 234 17.52 -8.08 3.77
CA ALA A 234 17.11 -8.63 2.48
C ALA A 234 18.09 -9.66 1.91
N ASN A 235 19.31 -9.71 2.44
CA ASN A 235 20.34 -10.64 1.98
C ASN A 235 20.04 -12.06 2.47
N ILE A 236 20.22 -13.03 1.58
CA ILE A 236 20.12 -14.46 1.84
C ILE A 236 21.51 -15.05 1.63
N PHE A 237 21.94 -15.89 2.57
CA PHE A 237 23.12 -16.72 2.45
C PHE A 237 22.81 -18.04 3.11
N ASP A 238 22.71 -19.08 2.31
CA ASP A 238 22.44 -20.45 2.75
C ASP A 238 23.29 -21.43 1.94
N GLY A 239 23.67 -22.55 2.54
CA GLY A 239 24.46 -23.54 1.83
C GLY A 239 25.23 -24.48 2.73
N TYR A 240 25.69 -25.56 2.11
CA TYR A 240 26.62 -26.50 2.71
C TYR A 240 27.58 -27.03 1.65
N LEU A 241 28.72 -27.52 2.12
CA LEU A 241 29.71 -28.21 1.30
C LEU A 241 30.04 -29.54 1.96
N GLY A 242 29.95 -30.61 1.20
CA GLY A 242 30.33 -31.96 1.58
C GLY A 242 31.35 -32.53 0.59
N PHE A 243 31.88 -33.70 0.96
CA PHE A 243 32.76 -34.46 0.10
C PHE A 243 32.53 -35.95 0.31
N ASN A 244 32.60 -36.70 -0.77
CA ASN A 244 32.45 -38.15 -0.79
C ASN A 244 33.70 -38.74 -1.46
N ASN A 245 34.06 -39.98 -1.11
CA ASN A 245 35.07 -40.71 -1.85
C ASN A 245 34.38 -41.62 -2.87
N THR A 246 34.72 -41.46 -4.15
CA THR A 246 34.20 -42.35 -5.21
C THR A 246 34.90 -43.71 -5.15
N GLU A 247 34.31 -44.73 -5.77
CA GLU A 247 34.91 -46.08 -5.90
C GLU A 247 36.34 -46.03 -6.49
N ASN A 248 36.63 -45.01 -7.29
CA ASN A 248 37.94 -44.75 -7.90
C ASN A 248 38.92 -43.94 -7.02
N LYS A 249 38.66 -43.81 -5.71
CA LYS A 249 39.47 -43.01 -4.75
C LYS A 249 39.60 -41.52 -5.11
N LYS A 250 38.70 -40.98 -5.94
CA LYS A 250 38.64 -39.54 -6.22
C LYS A 250 37.69 -38.86 -5.26
N ILE A 251 38.15 -37.78 -4.64
CA ILE A 251 37.31 -36.91 -3.81
C ILE A 251 36.32 -36.19 -4.73
N GLN A 252 35.03 -36.36 -4.44
CA GLN A 252 33.94 -35.68 -5.12
C GLN A 252 33.28 -34.71 -4.16
N PHE A 253 33.29 -33.42 -4.52
CA PHE A 253 32.59 -32.40 -3.75
C PHE A 253 31.11 -32.41 -4.11
N ASN A 254 30.26 -32.28 -3.10
CA ASN A 254 28.83 -32.05 -3.22
C ASN A 254 28.40 -30.91 -2.31
N GLY A 255 27.24 -30.32 -2.56
CA GLY A 255 26.82 -29.15 -1.83
C GLY A 255 25.82 -28.29 -2.58
N TYR A 256 25.39 -27.25 -1.89
CA TYR A 256 24.72 -26.13 -2.53
C TYR A 256 25.10 -24.81 -1.87
N LEU A 257 24.92 -23.75 -2.63
CA LEU A 257 25.05 -22.37 -2.19
C LEU A 257 23.87 -21.59 -2.79
N ASP A 258 23.12 -20.92 -1.93
CA ASP A 258 22.12 -19.93 -2.31
C ASP A 258 22.50 -18.59 -1.66
N LEU A 259 23.05 -17.70 -2.49
CA LEU A 259 23.46 -16.36 -2.11
C LEU A 259 22.61 -15.36 -2.87
N THR A 260 21.90 -14.49 -2.16
CA THR A 260 21.24 -13.32 -2.75
C THR A 260 21.63 -12.07 -1.95
N LEU A 261 22.32 -11.14 -2.62
CA LEU A 261 22.72 -9.86 -2.06
C LEU A 261 21.87 -8.76 -2.68
N VAL A 262 21.13 -8.02 -1.85
CA VAL A 262 20.23 -6.95 -2.28
C VAL A 262 20.74 -5.63 -1.70
N ASN A 263 21.04 -4.68 -2.60
CA ASN A 263 21.47 -3.31 -2.28
C ASN A 263 22.64 -3.25 -1.28
N THR A 264 23.65 -4.12 -1.46
CA THR A 264 24.87 -4.16 -0.65
C THR A 264 25.82 -3.00 -0.98
N LEU A 265 25.94 -2.63 -2.26
CA LEU A 265 26.68 -1.49 -2.81
C LEU A 265 25.87 -0.18 -2.81
N ARG A 266 24.63 -0.19 -2.31
CA ARG A 266 23.75 0.98 -2.16
C ARG A 266 23.27 1.60 -3.48
N ASN A 267 23.23 0.82 -4.56
CA ASN A 267 22.73 1.26 -5.87
C ASN A 267 21.42 0.57 -6.30
N GLY A 268 20.80 -0.19 -5.39
CA GLY A 268 19.59 -0.96 -5.62
C GLY A 268 19.85 -2.28 -6.34
N GLU A 269 21.11 -2.66 -6.49
CA GLU A 269 21.52 -3.86 -7.21
C GLU A 269 21.08 -5.14 -6.51
N GLU A 270 20.87 -6.19 -7.30
CA GLU A 270 20.65 -7.54 -6.81
C GLU A 270 21.67 -8.46 -7.47
N LEU A 271 22.45 -9.17 -6.66
CA LEU A 271 23.34 -10.23 -7.12
C LEU A 271 22.86 -11.54 -6.50
N SER A 272 22.47 -12.49 -7.34
CA SER A 272 22.08 -13.83 -6.91
C SER A 272 23.00 -14.88 -7.52
N ILE A 273 23.49 -15.80 -6.70
CA ILE A 273 24.28 -16.95 -7.11
C ILE A 273 23.64 -18.18 -6.48
N TYR A 274 23.22 -19.12 -7.33
CA TYR A 274 22.74 -20.42 -6.92
C TYR A 274 23.62 -21.49 -7.53
N TRP A 275 24.28 -22.28 -6.70
CA TRP A 275 25.08 -23.41 -7.11
C TRP A 275 24.57 -24.66 -6.40
N LYS A 276 24.46 -25.77 -7.14
CA LYS A 276 24.13 -27.08 -6.57
C LYS A 276 24.91 -28.15 -7.31
N ASN A 277 25.46 -29.06 -6.54
CA ASN A 277 26.11 -30.27 -7.02
C ASN A 277 25.70 -31.41 -6.10
N ASP A 278 24.91 -32.35 -6.61
CA ASP A 278 24.43 -33.50 -5.83
C ASP A 278 25.55 -34.52 -5.52
N GLY A 279 26.71 -34.38 -6.16
CA GLY A 279 27.82 -35.31 -5.96
C GLY A 279 27.68 -36.60 -6.76
N ASP A 280 26.73 -36.65 -7.69
CA ASP A 280 26.57 -37.74 -8.63
C ASP A 280 26.41 -37.12 -10.01
N ASN A 281 25.18 -36.76 -10.36
CA ASN A 281 24.74 -36.67 -11.73
C ASN A 281 24.31 -35.28 -12.18
N GLN A 282 24.08 -34.34 -11.27
CA GLN A 282 23.52 -33.05 -11.64
C GLN A 282 24.28 -31.88 -11.03
N LYS A 283 24.71 -30.97 -11.92
CA LYS A 283 25.34 -29.71 -11.54
C LYS A 283 24.53 -28.55 -12.11
N ILE A 284 24.20 -27.62 -11.23
CA ILE A 284 23.46 -26.40 -11.55
C ILE A 284 24.28 -25.22 -11.08
N PHE A 285 24.46 -24.23 -11.94
CA PHE A 285 25.04 -22.95 -11.60
C PHE A 285 24.22 -21.82 -12.24
N ASN A 286 23.65 -20.96 -11.42
CA ASN A 286 22.92 -19.78 -11.83
C ASN A 286 23.60 -18.57 -11.22
N ALA A 287 23.91 -17.56 -12.04
CA ALA A 287 24.26 -16.24 -11.54
C ALA A 287 23.39 -15.20 -12.23
N ASN A 288 22.85 -14.27 -11.45
CA ASN A 288 22.00 -13.18 -11.92
C ASN A 288 22.49 -11.87 -11.30
N LEU A 289 22.67 -10.85 -12.12
CA LEU A 289 22.98 -9.48 -11.72
C LEU A 289 21.90 -8.56 -12.26
N THR A 290 21.24 -7.83 -11.37
CA THR A 290 20.26 -6.78 -11.72
C THR A 290 20.78 -5.43 -11.23
N LEU A 291 20.88 -4.46 -12.13
CA LEU A 291 21.21 -3.07 -11.82
C LEU A 291 20.02 -2.18 -12.26
N PRO A 292 19.11 -1.80 -11.36
CA PRO A 292 17.85 -1.16 -11.75
C PRO A 292 17.97 0.31 -12.16
N TYR A 293 19.09 0.98 -11.87
CA TYR A 293 19.24 2.43 -12.03
C TYR A 293 20.54 2.85 -12.72
N LEU A 294 20.72 2.46 -13.99
CA LEU A 294 21.81 2.96 -14.82
C LEU A 294 21.72 4.49 -14.94
N PHE A 295 22.86 5.15 -14.66
CA PHE A 295 22.97 6.62 -14.63
C PHE A 295 21.90 7.31 -13.76
N LYS A 296 21.43 6.66 -12.69
CA LYS A 296 20.37 7.16 -11.79
C LYS A 296 19.03 7.40 -12.51
N SER A 297 18.79 6.71 -13.62
CA SER A 297 17.56 6.81 -14.42
C SER A 297 16.57 5.67 -14.08
N GLN A 298 15.47 5.59 -14.81
CA GLN A 298 14.51 4.47 -14.77
C GLN A 298 14.96 3.27 -15.63
N ILE A 299 16.15 3.35 -16.23
CA ILE A 299 16.71 2.31 -17.08
C ILE A 299 17.61 1.44 -16.23
N GLY A 300 17.49 0.12 -16.38
CA GLY A 300 18.36 -0.85 -15.72
C GLY A 300 18.94 -1.85 -16.70
N ILE A 301 19.81 -2.72 -16.19
CA ILE A 301 20.34 -3.87 -16.92
C ILE A 301 20.25 -5.11 -16.05
N LYS A 302 19.95 -6.24 -16.69
CA LYS A 302 19.91 -7.56 -16.09
C LYS A 302 20.80 -8.49 -16.90
N ALA A 303 21.72 -9.17 -16.24
CA ALA A 303 22.58 -10.18 -16.84
C ALA A 303 22.39 -11.50 -16.09
N GLN A 304 22.22 -12.59 -16.83
CA GLN A 304 22.08 -13.92 -16.25
C GLN A 304 22.97 -14.93 -16.98
N ILE A 305 23.44 -15.91 -16.23
CA ILE A 305 24.03 -17.15 -16.74
C ILE A 305 23.42 -18.31 -15.97
N ASN A 306 23.02 -19.35 -16.70
CA ASN A 306 22.52 -20.62 -16.19
C ASN A 306 23.32 -21.72 -16.88
N ILE A 307 24.02 -22.53 -16.10
CA ILE A 307 24.74 -23.71 -16.55
C ILE A 307 24.08 -24.90 -15.88
N PHE A 308 23.58 -25.81 -16.70
CA PHE A 308 23.03 -27.08 -16.27
C PHE A 308 23.85 -28.19 -16.90
N LYS A 309 24.32 -29.13 -16.09
CA LYS A 309 25.05 -30.30 -16.57
C LYS A 309 24.44 -31.55 -15.96
N GLN A 310 24.12 -32.51 -16.82
CA GLN A 310 23.68 -33.84 -16.45
C GLN A 310 24.81 -34.82 -16.80
N ASP A 311 25.48 -35.34 -15.77
CA ASP A 311 26.50 -36.37 -15.88
C ASP A 311 27.59 -36.03 -16.91
N SER A 312 27.87 -37.01 -17.76
CA SER A 312 28.62 -36.89 -19.00
C SER A 312 27.66 -37.02 -20.20
N ILE A 313 26.36 -36.73 -20.05
CA ILE A 313 25.39 -36.85 -21.14
C ILE A 313 25.31 -35.52 -21.89
N PHE A 314 24.92 -34.45 -21.21
CA PHE A 314 24.81 -33.14 -21.85
C PHE A 314 25.08 -31.99 -20.89
N GLN A 315 25.45 -30.86 -21.48
CA GLN A 315 25.56 -29.58 -20.80
C GLN A 315 24.79 -28.53 -21.57
N ASN A 316 24.01 -27.72 -20.85
CA ASN A 316 23.28 -26.59 -21.39
C ASN A 316 23.76 -25.30 -20.70
N THR A 317 24.18 -24.33 -21.50
CA THR A 317 24.61 -23.00 -21.05
C THR A 317 23.69 -21.96 -21.66
N LYS A 318 22.92 -21.30 -20.80
CA LYS A 318 22.02 -20.21 -21.15
C LYS A 318 22.57 -18.90 -20.60
N THR A 319 22.76 -17.93 -21.47
CA THR A 319 23.16 -16.56 -21.13
C THR A 319 22.07 -15.60 -21.58
N ALA A 320 21.78 -14.57 -20.79
CA ALA A 320 20.92 -13.50 -21.27
C ALA A 320 21.36 -12.15 -20.72
N VAL A 321 21.19 -11.12 -21.55
CA VAL A 321 21.39 -9.73 -21.18
C VAL A 321 20.13 -8.97 -21.58
N GLN A 322 19.58 -8.20 -20.65
CA GLN A 322 18.33 -7.49 -20.84
C GLN A 322 18.47 -6.05 -20.36
N LEU A 323 18.02 -5.11 -21.17
CA LEU A 323 17.81 -3.73 -20.77
C LEU A 323 16.42 -3.60 -20.16
N SER A 324 16.29 -2.95 -19.00
CA SER A 324 15.02 -2.76 -18.32
C SER A 324 14.58 -1.31 -18.30
N TYR A 325 13.27 -1.07 -18.26
CA TYR A 325 12.66 0.20 -17.94
C TYR A 325 11.63 0.03 -16.82
N SER A 326 11.83 0.74 -15.71
CA SER A 326 10.98 0.68 -14.52
C SER A 326 9.99 1.84 -14.50
N THR A 327 8.71 1.54 -14.75
CA THR A 327 7.61 2.51 -14.55
C THR A 327 7.31 2.72 -13.07
N ASP A 328 7.48 1.66 -12.27
CA ASP A 328 7.37 1.63 -10.82
C ASP A 328 8.44 0.65 -10.30
N HIS A 329 8.80 0.69 -9.01
CA HIS A 329 9.82 -0.22 -8.45
C HIS A 329 9.47 -1.70 -8.70
N ASN A 330 8.18 -1.99 -8.69
CA ASN A 330 7.60 -3.32 -8.76
C ASN A 330 7.11 -3.74 -10.15
N LYS A 331 7.32 -2.89 -11.17
CA LYS A 331 6.86 -3.11 -12.55
C LYS A 331 8.00 -2.79 -13.50
N GLN A 332 8.53 -3.82 -14.13
CA GLN A 332 9.67 -3.70 -15.04
C GLN A 332 9.33 -4.28 -16.39
N PHE A 333 9.69 -3.55 -17.43
CA PHE A 333 9.67 -4.01 -18.80
C PHE A 333 11.10 -4.26 -19.25
N TYR A 334 11.36 -5.38 -19.92
CA TYR A 334 12.70 -5.72 -20.40
C TYR A 334 12.69 -6.00 -21.90
N LEU A 335 13.75 -5.55 -22.56
CA LEU A 335 14.14 -5.98 -23.89
C LEU A 335 15.48 -6.69 -23.77
N GLY A 336 15.61 -7.88 -24.34
CA GLY A 336 16.76 -8.72 -24.09
C GLY A 336 17.21 -9.56 -25.26
N TYR A 337 18.41 -10.08 -25.11
CA TYR A 337 19.02 -11.09 -25.96
C TYR A 337 19.34 -12.31 -25.08
N GLU A 338 18.93 -13.48 -25.54
CA GLU A 338 19.16 -14.76 -24.88
C GLU A 338 19.85 -15.72 -25.84
N SER A 339 20.94 -16.34 -25.39
CA SER A 339 21.66 -17.38 -26.13
C SER A 339 21.72 -18.64 -25.28
N THR A 340 21.28 -19.76 -25.87
CA THR A 340 21.33 -21.09 -25.25
C THR A 340 22.18 -22.00 -26.12
N GLU A 341 23.21 -22.60 -25.54
CA GLU A 341 24.07 -23.59 -26.19
C GLU A 341 23.99 -24.90 -25.43
N SER A 342 23.66 -25.98 -26.13
CA SER A 342 23.63 -27.33 -25.58
C SER A 342 24.61 -28.20 -26.33
N SER A 343 25.41 -28.95 -25.57
CA SER A 343 26.40 -29.88 -26.09
C SER A 343 26.13 -31.29 -25.57
N ASP A 344 26.14 -32.28 -26.46
CA ASP A 344 26.27 -33.70 -26.17
C ASP A 344 27.73 -33.98 -25.76
N ILE A 345 27.93 -34.29 -24.49
CA ILE A 345 29.27 -34.50 -23.94
C ILE A 345 29.90 -35.79 -24.50
N GLN A 346 29.09 -36.76 -24.91
CA GLN A 346 29.54 -38.03 -25.50
C GLN A 346 29.72 -37.98 -27.02
N ASN A 347 29.35 -36.87 -27.68
CA ASN A 347 29.37 -36.72 -29.15
C ASN A 347 28.63 -37.85 -29.90
N SER A 348 27.66 -38.47 -29.24
CA SER A 348 26.85 -39.56 -29.76
C SER A 348 25.87 -39.11 -30.85
N ASN A 349 25.43 -37.84 -30.83
CA ASN A 349 24.70 -37.13 -31.87
C ASN A 349 23.64 -37.99 -32.61
N ASN A 350 22.54 -38.29 -31.90
CA ASN A 350 21.41 -39.08 -32.40
C ASN A 350 20.15 -38.22 -32.54
N GLN A 351 19.07 -38.78 -33.13
CA GLN A 351 17.80 -38.05 -33.34
C GLN A 351 17.20 -37.44 -32.06
N ASN A 352 17.46 -38.03 -30.90
CA ASN A 352 16.93 -37.58 -29.60
C ASN A 352 17.91 -36.69 -28.81
N LEU A 353 19.19 -36.65 -29.18
CA LEU A 353 20.23 -35.93 -28.44
C LEU A 353 21.28 -35.41 -29.42
N SER A 354 21.28 -34.09 -29.64
CA SER A 354 22.18 -33.41 -30.56
C SER A 354 22.51 -32.01 -30.07
N ASP A 355 23.68 -31.53 -30.47
CA ASP A 355 24.11 -30.17 -30.20
C ASP A 355 23.16 -29.15 -30.83
N PHE A 356 22.88 -28.10 -30.07
CA PHE A 356 22.10 -26.99 -30.59
C PHE A 356 22.54 -25.65 -30.04
N LYS A 357 22.34 -24.62 -30.85
CA LYS A 357 22.49 -23.23 -30.45
C LYS A 357 21.24 -22.45 -30.80
N ASN A 358 20.65 -21.83 -29.80
CA ASN A 358 19.47 -20.98 -29.93
C ASN A 358 19.82 -19.55 -29.58
N THR A 359 19.31 -18.61 -30.35
CA THR A 359 19.43 -17.18 -30.07
C THR A 359 18.07 -16.54 -30.20
N PHE A 360 17.65 -15.78 -29.20
CA PHE A 360 16.33 -15.15 -29.13
C PHE A 360 16.46 -13.69 -28.72
N TYR A 361 15.68 -12.83 -29.38
CA TYR A 361 15.32 -11.52 -28.86
C TYR A 361 14.06 -11.66 -28.02
N THR A 362 14.09 -11.09 -26.81
CA THR A 362 13.03 -11.27 -25.82
C THR A 362 12.41 -9.94 -25.41
N SER A 363 11.09 -9.94 -25.23
CA SER A 363 10.35 -8.87 -24.57
C SER A 363 9.69 -9.44 -23.33
N THR A 364 9.99 -8.88 -22.15
CA THR A 364 9.51 -9.39 -20.87
C THR A 364 8.78 -8.32 -20.08
N LEU A 365 7.59 -8.65 -19.56
CA LEU A 365 6.88 -7.88 -18.54
C LEU A 365 7.03 -8.60 -17.20
N ASP A 366 7.49 -7.90 -16.17
CA ASP A 366 7.69 -8.42 -14.81
C ASP A 366 6.97 -7.52 -13.80
N ILE A 367 6.03 -8.10 -13.06
CA ILE A 367 5.23 -7.42 -12.05
C ILE A 367 5.31 -8.21 -10.76
N LYS A 368 5.84 -7.58 -9.71
CA LYS A 368 6.02 -8.17 -8.38
C LYS A 368 5.21 -7.40 -7.35
N LYS A 369 4.46 -8.09 -6.48
CA LYS A 369 3.78 -7.46 -5.34
C LYS A 369 4.39 -7.99 -4.04
N ASN A 370 5.04 -7.10 -3.32
CA ASN A 370 5.66 -7.43 -2.04
C ASN A 370 4.66 -7.28 -0.89
N SER A 371 4.87 -8.06 0.16
CA SER A 371 4.17 -7.98 1.44
C SER A 371 5.15 -7.55 2.52
N THR A 372 4.84 -6.47 3.22
CA THR A 372 5.65 -6.00 4.35
C THR A 372 5.18 -6.55 5.69
N LYS A 373 4.01 -7.22 5.71
CA LYS A 373 3.44 -7.83 6.93
C LYS A 373 3.81 -9.31 7.13
N LYS A 374 4.18 -10.02 6.06
CA LYS A 374 4.53 -11.46 6.11
C LYS A 374 6.05 -11.62 5.97
N ASN A 375 6.76 -11.82 7.07
CA ASN A 375 8.23 -11.99 7.05
C ASN A 375 8.68 -13.27 6.32
N LEU A 376 7.92 -14.36 6.45
CA LEU A 376 8.26 -15.65 5.82
C LEU A 376 7.92 -15.71 4.33
N PHE A 377 6.98 -14.87 3.87
CA PHE A 377 6.52 -14.82 2.47
C PHE A 377 6.50 -13.36 1.99
N PRO A 378 7.68 -12.78 1.71
CA PRO A 378 7.80 -11.36 1.36
C PRO A 378 7.20 -11.04 -0.01
N ILE A 379 6.99 -12.04 -0.88
CA ILE A 379 6.33 -11.88 -2.18
C ILE A 379 4.90 -12.40 -2.05
N LYS A 380 3.93 -11.50 -2.22
CA LYS A 380 2.50 -11.83 -2.22
C LYS A 380 2.06 -12.37 -3.58
N SER A 381 2.44 -11.70 -4.66
CA SER A 381 2.04 -12.10 -6.01
C SER A 381 3.15 -11.75 -6.99
N TYR A 382 3.24 -12.52 -8.07
CA TYR A 382 4.24 -12.34 -9.11
C TYR A 382 3.66 -12.75 -10.46
N LEU A 383 3.93 -11.94 -11.49
CA LEU A 383 3.55 -12.20 -12.87
C LEU A 383 4.74 -11.83 -13.76
N LYS A 384 5.26 -12.81 -14.49
CA LYS A 384 6.27 -12.61 -15.52
C LYS A 384 5.80 -13.21 -16.83
N ILE A 385 5.78 -12.38 -17.87
CA ILE A 385 5.42 -12.76 -19.24
C ILE A 385 6.64 -12.52 -20.12
N THR A 386 7.10 -13.50 -20.87
CA THR A 386 8.23 -13.36 -21.79
C THR A 386 7.84 -13.86 -23.18
N LEU A 387 7.97 -12.98 -24.16
CA LEU A 387 7.84 -13.29 -25.57
C LEU A 387 9.25 -13.39 -26.16
N GLY A 388 9.53 -14.44 -26.92
CA GLY A 388 10.82 -14.62 -27.59
C GLY A 388 10.64 -14.93 -29.07
N SER A 389 11.46 -14.31 -29.91
CA SER A 389 11.55 -14.61 -31.35
C SER A 389 13.01 -14.74 -31.75
N GLY A 390 13.34 -15.78 -32.50
CA GLY A 390 14.73 -16.13 -32.74
C GLY A 390 14.92 -17.35 -33.63
N ASN A 391 16.13 -17.88 -33.61
CA ASN A 391 16.54 -19.01 -34.44
C ASN A 391 17.20 -20.09 -33.59
N ARG A 392 16.96 -21.34 -33.99
CA ARG A 392 17.63 -22.54 -33.50
C ARG A 392 18.44 -23.17 -34.61
N SER A 393 19.70 -23.44 -34.35
CA SER A 393 20.61 -24.19 -35.23
C SER A 393 20.99 -25.50 -34.55
N THR A 394 21.04 -26.57 -35.33
CA THR A 394 21.54 -27.89 -34.93
C THR A 394 22.50 -28.39 -35.98
N ILE A 395 23.27 -29.45 -35.69
CA ILE A 395 24.17 -30.08 -36.67
C ILE A 395 23.40 -30.50 -37.94
N ALA A 396 22.16 -30.97 -37.80
CA ALA A 396 21.33 -31.42 -38.92
C ALA A 396 20.59 -30.29 -39.67
N SER A 397 20.39 -29.13 -39.04
CA SER A 397 19.59 -28.03 -39.60
C SER A 397 20.22 -26.67 -39.28
N PRO A 398 20.72 -25.93 -40.29
CA PRO A 398 21.60 -24.78 -40.05
C PRO A 398 20.90 -23.56 -39.42
N SER A 399 19.58 -23.38 -39.59
CA SER A 399 18.81 -22.34 -38.87
C SER A 399 17.30 -22.48 -39.08
N ILE A 400 16.55 -22.70 -38.01
CA ILE A 400 15.08 -22.77 -38.00
C ILE A 400 14.55 -21.62 -37.15
N LYS A 401 13.62 -20.82 -37.69
CA LYS A 401 12.92 -19.77 -36.94
C LYS A 401 12.05 -20.39 -35.85
N GLN A 402 12.13 -19.84 -34.64
CA GLN A 402 11.35 -20.26 -33.48
C GLN A 402 10.80 -19.05 -32.74
N ASN A 403 9.59 -19.19 -32.24
CA ASN A 403 8.96 -18.23 -31.34
C ASN A 403 8.50 -18.96 -30.10
N PHE A 404 8.56 -18.30 -28.95
CA PHE A 404 8.02 -18.86 -27.71
C PHE A 404 7.32 -17.79 -26.89
N VAL A 405 6.42 -18.28 -26.03
CA VAL A 405 5.79 -17.48 -24.99
C VAL A 405 5.95 -18.24 -23.68
N ASN A 406 6.45 -17.56 -22.65
CA ASN A 406 6.61 -18.11 -21.31
C ASN A 406 5.88 -17.25 -20.28
N PHE A 407 5.11 -17.89 -19.41
CA PHE A 407 4.38 -17.25 -18.33
C PHE A 407 4.77 -17.89 -17.00
N ASN A 408 5.08 -17.05 -16.01
CA ASN A 408 5.29 -17.49 -14.64
C ASN A 408 4.40 -16.64 -13.72
N ILE A 409 3.52 -17.31 -12.97
CA ILE A 409 2.50 -16.69 -12.13
C ILE A 409 2.55 -17.34 -10.75
N MET A 410 2.57 -16.51 -9.70
CA MET A 410 2.52 -16.96 -8.30
C MET A 410 1.61 -16.04 -7.50
N ASN A 411 0.85 -16.61 -6.56
CA ASN A 411 0.04 -15.86 -5.59
C ASN A 411 -0.02 -16.60 -4.24
N ASN A 412 0.29 -15.89 -3.15
CA ASN A 412 0.44 -16.39 -1.77
C ASN A 412 -0.52 -15.73 -0.77
#